data_AF-A0A2P7Z7J8-F1
#
_entry.id   AF-A0A2P7Z7J8-F1
#
_cell.length_a   1.000
_cell.length_b   1.000
_cell.length_c   1.000
_cell.angle_alpha   90.00
_cell.angle_beta   90.00
_cell.angle_gamma   90.00
#
_symmetry.space_group_name_H-M   'P 1'
#
loop_
_entity.id
_entity.type
_entity.pdbx_description
1 polymer ?
#
loop_
_entity_poly.entity_id
_entity_poly.type
_entity_poly.pdbx_seq_one_letter_code
_entity_poly.pdbx_strand_id
1 'polypeptide(L)'
;MSKPELVRDIVLAAKAIYGHNKSVSIKIRIHKDIDETIRFLNIVRPSGVDFVTVHARTKSQRSSTPPNLVALKTLKATFPDLPMIANGDVYSLKDAQEIVEQTGVEGAMSARGILENPCLFAGYATTPIEAVGKFMAHVARSGLRFELVLYHINEMLLKTFSKEQRKSLMECKDMIDLTDWLEPKVDIRREYKPV
;
A
#
# COMPACT_ATOMS: atom_id res chain seq x y z
N MET A 1 -13.34 0.35 -14.51
CA MET A 1 -12.58 0.37 -15.78
C MET A 1 -13.44 0.05 -16.99
N SER A 2 -14.58 -0.64 -16.85
CA SER A 2 -15.54 -0.89 -17.95
C SER A 2 -16.32 0.33 -18.43
N LYS A 3 -16.18 1.49 -17.78
CA LYS A 3 -16.80 2.78 -18.15
C LYS A 3 -15.72 3.88 -18.15
N PRO A 4 -14.79 3.89 -19.12
CA PRO A 4 -13.67 4.83 -19.14
C PRO A 4 -14.11 6.30 -19.19
N GLU A 5 -15.21 6.61 -19.88
CA GLU A 5 -15.78 7.96 -19.99
C GLU A 5 -16.24 8.46 -18.62
N LEU A 6 -16.88 7.61 -17.82
CA LEU A 6 -17.27 7.97 -16.45
C LEU A 6 -16.04 8.27 -15.57
N VAL A 7 -14.95 7.51 -15.74
CA VAL A 7 -13.70 7.79 -14.99
C VAL A 7 -13.10 9.14 -15.43
N ARG A 8 -13.06 9.41 -16.74
CA ARG A 8 -12.63 10.70 -17.29
C ARG A 8 -13.45 11.85 -16.69
N ASP A 9 -14.78 11.71 -16.64
CA ASP A 9 -15.67 12.75 -16.15
C ASP A 9 -15.47 13.02 -14.65
N ILE A 10 -15.22 11.98 -13.85
CA ILE A 10 -14.86 12.11 -12.43
C ILE A 10 -13.54 12.87 -12.27
N VAL A 11 -12.52 12.56 -13.08
CA VAL A 11 -11.23 13.26 -13.01
C VAL A 11 -11.39 14.72 -13.42
N LEU A 12 -12.13 15.01 -14.49
CA LEU A 12 -12.42 16.38 -14.93
C LEU A 12 -13.13 17.17 -13.82
N ALA A 13 -14.14 16.59 -13.18
CA ALA A 13 -14.86 17.24 -12.08
C ALA A 13 -13.93 17.53 -10.89
N ALA A 14 -13.07 16.59 -10.51
CA ALA A 14 -12.09 16.80 -9.44
C ALA A 14 -11.08 17.90 -9.80
N LYS A 15 -10.54 17.89 -11.03
CA LYS A 15 -9.60 18.91 -11.51
C LYS A 15 -10.24 20.30 -11.61
N ALA A 16 -11.51 20.39 -11.97
CA ALA A 16 -12.23 21.66 -12.01
C ALA A 16 -12.36 22.31 -10.62
N ILE A 17 -12.49 21.50 -9.56
CA ILE A 17 -12.61 21.99 -8.18
C ILE A 17 -11.24 22.34 -7.60
N TYR A 18 -10.25 21.46 -7.76
CA TYR A 18 -8.97 21.59 -7.06
C TYR A 18 -7.85 22.26 -7.88
N GLY A 19 -8.02 22.39 -9.20
CA GLY A 19 -7.03 22.95 -10.12
C GLY A 19 -5.67 22.25 -9.98
N HIS A 20 -4.62 23.06 -9.87
CA HIS A 20 -3.24 22.60 -9.63
C HIS A 20 -2.86 22.58 -8.13
N ASN A 21 -3.75 22.97 -7.22
CA ASN A 21 -3.45 23.06 -5.79
C ASN A 21 -3.40 21.67 -5.11
N LYS A 22 -4.02 20.66 -5.73
CA LYS A 22 -4.00 19.27 -5.28
C LYS A 22 -3.75 18.34 -6.46
N SER A 23 -3.02 17.27 -6.21
CA SER A 23 -2.84 16.21 -7.19
C SER A 23 -4.10 15.32 -7.26
N VAL A 24 -4.52 14.98 -8.48
CA VAL A 24 -5.57 14.02 -8.80
C VAL A 24 -4.94 12.88 -9.60
N SER A 25 -4.90 11.71 -8.98
CA SER A 25 -4.35 10.49 -9.58
C SER A 25 -5.41 9.39 -9.65
N ILE A 26 -5.13 8.34 -10.43
CA ILE A 26 -5.98 7.16 -10.50
C ILE A 26 -5.20 5.90 -10.12
N LYS A 27 -5.87 4.93 -9.49
CA LYS A 27 -5.33 3.60 -9.24
C LYS A 27 -6.13 2.57 -10.04
N ILE A 28 -5.43 1.79 -10.86
CA ILE A 28 -6.07 0.83 -11.78
C ILE A 28 -5.50 -0.57 -11.61
N ARG A 29 -6.21 -1.53 -12.19
CA ARG A 29 -5.74 -2.87 -12.50
C ARG A 29 -5.60 -3.01 -14.02
N ILE A 30 -4.84 -3.97 -14.52
CA ILE A 30 -4.77 -4.21 -15.97
C ILE A 30 -5.99 -5.03 -16.44
N HIS A 31 -6.36 -4.90 -17.71
CA HIS A 31 -7.28 -5.83 -18.36
C HIS A 31 -6.54 -7.10 -18.79
N LYS A 32 -7.28 -8.13 -19.22
CA LYS A 32 -6.68 -9.37 -19.74
C LYS A 32 -5.95 -9.10 -21.06
N ASP A 33 -6.59 -8.32 -21.92
CA ASP A 33 -5.98 -7.73 -23.11
C ASP A 33 -5.31 -6.40 -22.72
N ILE A 34 -4.04 -6.24 -23.05
CA ILE A 34 -3.29 -5.01 -22.75
C ILE A 34 -3.82 -3.83 -23.56
N ASP A 35 -4.33 -4.06 -24.77
CA ASP A 35 -4.85 -3.01 -25.64
C ASP A 35 -6.12 -2.38 -25.05
N GLU A 36 -6.93 -3.14 -24.30
CA GLU A 36 -8.03 -2.57 -23.51
C GLU A 36 -7.54 -1.60 -22.44
N THR A 37 -6.40 -1.89 -21.81
CA THR A 37 -5.79 -1.00 -20.82
C THR A 37 -5.22 0.26 -21.48
N ILE A 38 -4.60 0.13 -22.65
CA ILE A 38 -4.10 1.24 -23.45
C ILE A 38 -5.28 2.13 -23.90
N ARG A 39 -6.35 1.54 -24.43
CA ARG A 39 -7.59 2.26 -24.79
C ARG A 39 -8.17 3.02 -23.59
N PHE A 40 -8.25 2.37 -22.43
CA PHE A 40 -8.69 3.01 -21.19
C PHE A 40 -7.84 4.25 -20.84
N LEU A 41 -6.52 4.13 -20.86
CA LEU A 41 -5.62 5.25 -20.54
C LEU A 41 -5.67 6.38 -21.58
N ASN A 42 -5.86 6.07 -22.86
CA ASN A 42 -6.08 7.08 -23.91
C ASN A 42 -7.34 7.93 -23.66
N ILE A 43 -8.39 7.35 -23.10
CA ILE A 43 -9.63 8.07 -22.77
C ILE A 43 -9.47 8.90 -21.49
N VAL A 44 -8.78 8.37 -20.49
CA VAL A 44 -8.71 8.99 -19.16
C VAL A 44 -7.57 10.00 -19.05
N ARG A 45 -6.36 9.72 -19.56
CA ARG A 45 -5.20 10.64 -19.38
C ARG A 45 -5.46 12.09 -19.83
N PRO A 46 -6.20 12.39 -20.92
CA PRO A 46 -6.42 13.76 -21.37
C PRO A 46 -7.24 14.62 -20.39
N SER A 47 -7.91 14.00 -19.41
CA SER A 47 -8.57 14.72 -18.31
C SER A 47 -7.60 15.36 -17.31
N GLY A 48 -6.29 15.17 -17.49
CA GLY A 48 -5.26 15.81 -16.68
C GLY A 48 -4.86 15.00 -15.45
N VAL A 49 -4.98 13.67 -15.47
CA VAL A 49 -4.46 12.82 -14.39
C VAL A 49 -2.96 13.09 -14.17
N ASP A 50 -2.56 13.37 -12.93
CA ASP A 50 -1.15 13.71 -12.64
C ASP A 50 -0.24 12.48 -12.64
N PHE A 51 -0.74 11.32 -12.19
CA PHE A 51 -0.06 10.04 -12.26
C PHE A 51 -1.04 8.87 -12.16
N VAL A 52 -0.60 7.67 -12.58
CA VAL A 52 -1.37 6.44 -12.44
C VAL A 52 -0.63 5.41 -11.59
N THR A 53 -1.31 4.85 -10.59
CA THR A 53 -0.83 3.64 -9.91
C THR A 53 -1.40 2.40 -10.60
N VAL A 54 -0.54 1.53 -11.14
CA VAL A 54 -0.95 0.33 -11.86
C VAL A 54 -0.69 -0.90 -11.01
N HIS A 55 -1.75 -1.53 -10.53
CA HIS A 55 -1.66 -2.90 -10.04
C HIS A 55 -1.64 -3.83 -11.26
N ALA A 56 -0.47 -4.39 -11.60
CA ALA A 56 -0.29 -5.23 -12.79
C ALA A 56 -0.91 -6.64 -12.67
N ARG A 57 -2.11 -6.71 -12.06
CA ARG A 57 -3.00 -7.87 -12.05
C ARG A 57 -4.34 -7.47 -12.64
N THR A 58 -5.05 -8.43 -13.22
CA THR A 58 -6.45 -8.28 -13.59
C THR A 58 -7.37 -8.31 -12.37
N LYS A 59 -8.62 -7.90 -12.55
CA LYS A 59 -9.63 -7.93 -11.48
C LYS A 59 -9.83 -9.33 -10.90
N SER A 60 -9.82 -10.37 -11.74
CA SER A 60 -10.08 -11.76 -11.38
C SER A 60 -8.83 -12.55 -10.97
N GLN A 61 -7.63 -12.02 -11.20
CA GLN A 61 -6.39 -12.68 -10.79
C GLN A 61 -6.27 -12.75 -9.26
N ARG A 62 -5.92 -13.94 -8.75
CA ARG A 62 -5.66 -14.16 -7.33
C ARG A 62 -4.36 -13.47 -6.93
N SER A 63 -4.28 -13.06 -5.66
CA SER A 63 -3.07 -12.42 -5.11
C SER A 63 -1.84 -13.34 -5.06
N SER A 64 -2.02 -14.64 -5.24
CA SER A 64 -0.95 -15.64 -5.36
C SER A 64 -0.33 -15.69 -6.76
N THR A 65 -0.98 -15.12 -7.78
CA THR A 65 -0.39 -15.00 -9.12
C THR A 65 0.50 -13.77 -9.17
N PRO A 66 1.76 -13.84 -9.60
CA PRO A 66 2.64 -12.66 -9.68
C PRO A 66 2.06 -11.53 -10.56
N PRO A 67 2.36 -10.26 -10.28
CA PRO A 67 2.01 -9.15 -11.16
C PRO A 67 2.73 -9.30 -12.52
N ASN A 68 2.03 -8.94 -13.60
CA ASN A 68 2.59 -8.96 -14.95
C ASN A 68 3.45 -7.72 -15.21
N LEU A 69 4.74 -7.81 -14.85
CA LEU A 69 5.71 -6.72 -15.06
C LEU A 69 5.95 -6.40 -16.54
N VAL A 70 5.78 -7.39 -17.43
CA VAL A 70 5.86 -7.18 -18.89
C VAL A 70 4.77 -6.22 -19.34
N ALA A 71 3.52 -6.45 -18.92
CA ALA A 71 2.41 -5.54 -19.22
C ALA A 71 2.66 -4.14 -18.66
N LEU A 72 3.21 -4.02 -17.45
CA LEU A 72 3.55 -2.71 -16.89
C LEU A 72 4.63 -1.99 -17.72
N LYS A 73 5.68 -2.70 -18.14
CA LYS A 73 6.73 -2.18 -19.03
C LYS A 73 6.15 -1.74 -20.38
N THR A 74 5.24 -2.51 -20.96
CA THR A 74 4.53 -2.15 -22.20
C THR A 74 3.74 -0.85 -22.02
N LEU A 75 3.01 -0.69 -20.92
CA LEU A 75 2.27 0.55 -20.63
C LEU A 75 3.22 1.74 -20.48
N LYS A 76 4.33 1.57 -19.76
CA LYS A 76 5.30 2.66 -19.59
C LYS A 76 5.95 3.07 -20.90
N ALA A 77 6.31 2.11 -21.75
CA ALA A 77 6.83 2.39 -23.10
C ALA A 77 5.79 3.07 -24.01
N THR A 78 4.51 2.73 -23.87
CA THR A 78 3.41 3.33 -24.64
C THR A 78 3.13 4.77 -24.21
N PHE A 79 3.30 5.08 -22.92
CA PHE A 79 3.01 6.38 -22.33
C PHE A 79 4.22 6.93 -21.56
N PRO A 80 5.30 7.32 -22.25
CA PRO A 80 6.54 7.76 -21.60
C PRO A 80 6.31 8.98 -20.69
N ASP A 81 5.44 9.90 -21.09
CA ASP A 81 5.15 11.16 -20.38
C ASP A 81 4.12 11.03 -19.26
N LEU A 82 3.52 9.85 -19.05
CA LEU A 82 2.58 9.61 -17.95
C LEU A 82 3.34 9.00 -16.76
N PRO A 83 3.46 9.71 -15.62
CA PRO A 83 4.08 9.12 -14.44
C PRO A 83 3.28 7.90 -13.95
N MET A 84 3.97 6.81 -13.72
CA MET A 84 3.40 5.54 -13.28
C MET A 84 4.02 5.06 -11.98
N ILE A 85 3.19 4.50 -11.11
CA ILE A 85 3.63 3.82 -9.88
C ILE A 85 3.22 2.35 -10.00
N ALA A 86 4.17 1.44 -9.91
CA ALA A 86 3.89 0.01 -9.84
C ALA A 86 3.16 -0.34 -8.54
N ASN A 87 2.22 -1.27 -8.58
CA ASN A 87 1.66 -1.88 -7.39
C ASN A 87 1.53 -3.39 -7.56
N GLY A 88 1.79 -4.13 -6.49
CA GLY A 88 1.78 -5.58 -6.48
C GLY A 88 3.12 -6.13 -6.04
N ASP A 89 3.09 -7.00 -5.03
CA ASP A 89 4.22 -7.79 -4.54
C ASP A 89 5.48 -7.01 -4.14
N VAL A 90 5.30 -5.80 -3.64
CA VAL A 90 6.36 -5.02 -2.97
C VAL A 90 6.38 -5.39 -1.48
N TYR A 91 7.28 -6.28 -1.08
CA TYR A 91 7.44 -6.77 0.31
C TYR A 91 8.77 -6.34 0.96
N SER A 92 9.68 -5.76 0.19
CA SER A 92 10.93 -5.16 0.66
C SER A 92 11.26 -3.88 -0.13
N LEU A 93 12.20 -3.08 0.39
CA LEU A 93 12.76 -1.96 -0.38
C LEU A 93 13.43 -2.44 -1.67
N LYS A 94 14.07 -3.61 -1.63
CA LYS A 94 14.71 -4.23 -2.79
C LYS A 94 13.68 -4.60 -3.85
N ASP A 95 12.53 -5.18 -3.47
CA ASP A 95 11.47 -5.51 -4.43
C ASP A 95 10.97 -4.24 -5.15
N ALA A 96 10.82 -3.14 -4.42
CA ALA A 96 10.42 -1.85 -4.99
C ALA A 96 11.44 -1.37 -6.04
N GLN A 97 12.73 -1.45 -5.71
CA GLN A 97 13.83 -1.05 -6.59
C GLN A 97 13.89 -1.93 -7.85
N GLU A 98 13.81 -3.25 -7.68
CA GLU A 98 13.84 -4.20 -8.80
C GLU A 98 12.65 -4.02 -9.75
N ILE A 99 11.45 -3.78 -9.22
CA ILE A 99 10.26 -3.52 -10.06
C ILE A 99 10.44 -2.23 -10.86
N VAL A 100 10.94 -1.17 -10.23
CA VAL A 100 11.23 0.11 -10.89
C VAL A 100 12.28 -0.08 -11.99
N GLU A 101 13.39 -0.75 -11.70
CA GLU A 101 14.46 -1.02 -12.65
C GLU A 101 13.98 -1.84 -13.86
N GLN A 102 13.19 -2.89 -13.63
CA GLN A 102 12.72 -3.78 -14.70
C GLN A 102 11.68 -3.12 -15.63
N THR A 103 10.85 -2.23 -15.09
CA THR A 103 9.69 -1.69 -15.80
C THR A 103 9.85 -0.24 -16.26
N GLY A 104 10.81 0.50 -15.70
CA GLY A 104 11.08 1.90 -16.02
C GLY A 104 10.04 2.89 -15.47
N VAL A 105 9.17 2.47 -14.55
CA VAL A 105 8.19 3.35 -13.90
C VAL A 105 8.83 4.20 -12.80
N GLU A 106 8.20 5.30 -12.41
CA GLU A 106 8.78 6.28 -11.48
C GLU A 106 8.84 5.81 -10.03
N GLY A 107 8.07 4.79 -9.65
CA GLY A 107 8.07 4.28 -8.29
C GLY A 107 7.25 3.02 -8.08
N ALA A 108 7.24 2.54 -6.84
CA ALA A 108 6.46 1.38 -6.45
C ALA A 108 5.67 1.64 -5.16
N MET A 109 4.48 1.06 -5.08
CA MET A 109 3.55 1.15 -3.96
C MET A 109 3.40 -0.23 -3.33
N SER A 110 3.65 -0.33 -2.03
CA SER A 110 3.33 -1.50 -1.21
C SER A 110 1.93 -1.38 -0.58
N ALA A 111 1.31 -2.53 -0.32
CA ALA A 111 0.03 -2.61 0.40
C ALA A 111 0.09 -3.71 1.46
N ARG A 112 0.30 -4.97 1.05
CA ARG A 112 0.48 -6.08 2.01
C ARG A 112 1.84 -6.01 2.71
N GLY A 113 2.91 -5.74 1.97
CA GLY A 113 4.25 -5.64 2.54
C GLY A 113 4.38 -4.56 3.61
N ILE A 114 3.83 -3.37 3.38
CA ILE A 114 3.85 -2.28 4.36
C ILE A 114 2.93 -2.54 5.57
N LEU A 115 1.90 -3.37 5.40
CA LEU A 115 1.04 -3.80 6.50
C LEU A 115 1.76 -4.80 7.41
N GLU A 116 2.51 -5.74 6.82
CA GLU A 116 3.35 -6.70 7.54
C GLU A 116 4.60 -6.05 8.17
N ASN A 117 5.11 -4.99 7.54
CA ASN A 117 6.30 -4.27 7.96
C ASN A 117 6.21 -2.78 7.60
N PRO A 118 5.77 -1.90 8.52
CA PRO A 118 5.69 -0.47 8.27
C PRO A 118 7.08 0.19 8.08
N CYS A 119 8.16 -0.50 8.46
CA CYS A 119 9.53 -0.05 8.28
C CYS A 119 10.18 -0.59 6.98
N LEU A 120 9.39 -1.20 6.09
CA LEU A 120 9.85 -1.77 4.82
C LEU A 120 10.68 -0.77 3.99
N PHE A 121 10.20 0.46 3.82
CA PHE A 121 10.89 1.47 3.01
C PHE A 121 12.12 2.08 3.71
N ALA A 122 12.30 1.84 5.01
CA ALA A 122 13.53 2.15 5.73
C ALA A 122 14.57 1.01 5.62
N GLY A 123 14.29 -0.04 4.84
CA GLY A 123 15.22 -1.14 4.56
C GLY A 123 15.20 -2.29 5.57
N TYR A 124 14.27 -2.29 6.52
CA TYR A 124 14.15 -3.37 7.49
C TYR A 124 13.53 -4.62 6.86
N ALA A 125 14.07 -5.79 7.20
CA ALA A 125 13.55 -7.08 6.71
C ALA A 125 12.21 -7.46 7.38
N THR A 126 12.02 -7.09 8.64
CA THR A 126 10.82 -7.31 9.46
C THR A 126 10.51 -6.07 10.28
N THR A 127 9.33 -6.00 10.89
CA THR A 127 8.96 -4.89 11.78
C THR A 127 9.86 -4.88 13.01
N PRO A 128 10.62 -3.80 13.25
CA PRO A 128 11.31 -3.59 14.52
C PRO A 128 10.30 -3.49 15.66
N ILE A 129 10.64 -4.06 16.82
CA ILE A 129 9.75 -4.03 17.99
C ILE A 129 9.43 -2.60 18.44
N GLU A 130 10.39 -1.68 18.29
CA GLU A 130 10.22 -0.26 18.59
C GLU A 130 9.13 0.38 17.69
N ALA A 131 8.94 -0.11 16.47
CA ALA A 131 7.89 0.37 15.58
C ALA A 131 6.49 -0.06 16.08
N VAL A 132 6.38 -1.23 16.71
CA VAL A 132 5.16 -1.70 17.38
C VAL A 132 4.82 -0.78 18.56
N GLY A 133 5.82 -0.44 19.38
CA GLY A 133 5.67 0.51 20.49
C GLY A 133 5.24 1.90 20.02
N LYS A 134 5.86 2.43 18.95
CA LYS A 134 5.46 3.70 18.32
C LYS A 134 4.03 3.65 17.78
N PHE A 135 3.63 2.56 17.13
CA PHE A 135 2.25 2.38 16.67
C PHE A 135 1.25 2.43 17.83
N MET A 136 1.50 1.72 18.93
CA MET A 136 0.65 1.76 20.13
C MET A 136 0.59 3.17 20.76
N ALA A 137 1.71 3.89 20.76
CA ALA A 137 1.74 5.28 21.21
C ALA A 137 0.90 6.22 20.32
N HIS A 138 0.78 5.94 19.02
CA HIS A 138 -0.13 6.67 18.12
C HIS A 138 -1.59 6.28 18.38
N VAL A 139 -1.88 4.99 18.51
CA VAL A 139 -3.22 4.45 18.82
C VAL A 139 -3.80 5.09 20.08
N ALA A 140 -3.00 5.22 21.14
CA ALA A 140 -3.41 5.86 22.39
C ALA A 140 -3.81 7.34 22.23
N ARG A 141 -3.32 8.03 21.19
CA ARG A 141 -3.65 9.44 20.90
C ARG A 141 -4.83 9.60 19.95
N SER A 142 -5.02 8.66 19.03
CA SER A 142 -6.03 8.75 17.97
C SER A 142 -7.33 8.01 18.26
N GLY A 143 -7.34 7.09 19.24
CA GLY A 143 -8.54 6.35 19.63
C GLY A 143 -9.00 5.33 18.58
N LEU A 144 -8.06 4.61 17.96
CA LEU A 144 -8.42 3.53 17.02
C LEU A 144 -9.22 2.43 17.74
N ARG A 145 -10.19 1.86 17.00
CA ARG A 145 -10.95 0.70 17.47
C ARG A 145 -10.04 -0.50 17.72
N PHE A 146 -10.26 -1.17 18.85
CA PHE A 146 -9.48 -2.31 19.31
C PHE A 146 -9.26 -3.36 18.22
N GLU A 147 -10.29 -3.74 17.46
CA GLU A 147 -10.21 -4.82 16.49
C GLU A 147 -9.25 -4.48 15.33
N LEU A 148 -9.18 -3.19 14.97
CA LEU A 148 -8.22 -2.70 13.96
C LEU A 148 -6.81 -2.72 14.52
N VAL A 149 -6.63 -2.30 15.78
CA VAL A 149 -5.33 -2.31 16.45
C VAL A 149 -4.81 -3.75 16.54
N LEU A 150 -5.65 -4.68 17.01
CA LEU A 150 -5.31 -6.10 17.12
C LEU A 150 -4.90 -6.68 15.76
N TYR A 151 -5.67 -6.39 14.70
CA TYR A 151 -5.33 -6.80 13.34
C TYR A 151 -3.97 -6.27 12.90
N HIS A 152 -3.73 -4.95 13.04
CA HIS A 152 -2.46 -4.33 12.66
C HIS A 152 -1.27 -4.92 13.44
N ILE A 153 -1.39 -5.11 14.75
CA ILE A 153 -0.34 -5.70 15.58
C ILE A 153 -0.04 -7.13 15.13
N ASN A 154 -1.07 -7.94 14.84
CA ASN A 154 -0.87 -9.30 14.33
C ASN A 154 -0.15 -9.31 12.97
N GLU A 155 -0.50 -8.42 12.05
CA GLU A 155 0.18 -8.30 10.76
C GLU A 155 1.63 -7.83 10.93
N MET A 156 1.87 -6.80 11.75
CA MET A 156 3.21 -6.27 12.04
C MET A 156 4.14 -7.33 12.65
N LEU A 157 3.60 -8.27 13.43
CA LEU A 157 4.33 -9.32 14.11
C LEU A 157 4.37 -10.64 13.33
N LEU A 158 3.82 -10.70 12.11
CA LEU A 158 3.66 -11.93 11.32
C LEU A 158 4.97 -12.71 11.14
N LYS A 159 6.09 -11.98 10.92
CA LYS A 159 7.43 -12.55 10.69
C LYS A 159 8.30 -12.60 11.94
N THR A 160 7.92 -11.87 13.00
CA THR A 160 8.72 -11.74 14.22
C THR A 160 8.31 -12.78 15.24
N PHE A 161 7.02 -13.10 15.35
CA PHE A 161 6.46 -13.96 16.40
C PHE A 161 6.04 -15.33 15.89
N SER A 162 6.11 -16.33 16.76
CA SER A 162 5.68 -17.70 16.49
C SER A 162 4.16 -17.78 16.28
N LYS A 163 3.68 -18.89 15.72
CA LYS A 163 2.23 -19.12 15.53
C LYS A 163 1.50 -19.15 16.87
N GLU A 164 2.10 -19.72 17.90
CA GLU A 164 1.55 -19.82 19.25
C GLU A 164 1.44 -18.45 19.89
N GLN A 165 2.48 -17.62 19.77
CA GLN A 165 2.45 -16.23 20.25
C GLN A 165 1.36 -15.42 19.55
N ARG A 166 1.24 -15.54 18.22
CA ARG A 166 0.18 -14.85 17.47
C ARG A 166 -1.21 -15.38 17.79
N LYS A 167 -1.36 -16.67 18.05
CA LYS A 167 -2.63 -17.24 18.53
C LYS A 167 -3.04 -16.61 19.87
N SER A 168 -2.11 -16.55 20.82
CA SER A 168 -2.33 -15.90 22.12
C SER A 168 -2.64 -14.40 21.99
N LEU A 169 -1.99 -13.69 21.07
CA LEU A 169 -2.33 -12.30 20.75
C LEU A 169 -3.80 -12.16 20.33
N MET A 170 -4.27 -13.06 19.45
CA MET A 170 -5.65 -13.02 18.94
C MET A 170 -6.70 -13.38 20.01
N GLU A 171 -6.29 -13.82 21.21
CA GLU A 171 -7.18 -14.10 22.34
C GLU A 171 -7.42 -12.87 23.23
N CYS A 172 -6.68 -11.76 23.02
CA CYS A 172 -6.93 -10.49 23.70
C CYS A 172 -8.35 -9.98 23.38
N LYS A 173 -9.06 -9.45 24.38
CA LYS A 173 -10.48 -9.07 24.25
C LYS A 173 -10.69 -7.57 24.13
N ASP A 174 -9.75 -6.78 24.61
CA ASP A 174 -9.79 -5.33 24.56
C ASP A 174 -8.39 -4.71 24.55
N MET A 175 -8.35 -3.37 24.58
CA MET A 175 -7.11 -2.60 24.56
C MET A 175 -6.25 -2.82 25.80
N ILE A 176 -6.84 -3.14 26.95
CA ILE A 176 -6.10 -3.38 28.20
C ILE A 176 -5.38 -4.71 28.08
N ASP A 177 -6.11 -5.78 27.72
CA ASP A 177 -5.53 -7.11 27.47
C ASP A 177 -4.37 -7.05 26.47
N LEU A 178 -4.54 -6.33 25.37
CA LEU A 178 -3.50 -6.18 24.34
C LEU A 178 -2.28 -5.42 24.85
N THR A 179 -2.49 -4.38 25.66
CA THR A 179 -1.40 -3.57 26.23
C THR A 179 -0.58 -4.42 27.19
N ASP A 180 -1.24 -5.11 28.12
CA ASP A 180 -0.60 -6.00 29.09
C ASP A 180 0.13 -7.15 28.40
N TRP A 181 -0.45 -7.68 27.31
CA TRP A 181 0.19 -8.72 26.52
C TRP A 181 1.45 -8.23 25.79
N LEU A 182 1.46 -7.00 25.30
CA LEU A 182 2.59 -6.40 24.58
C LEU A 182 3.72 -5.93 25.51
N GLU A 183 3.40 -5.38 26.69
CA GLU A 183 4.35 -4.75 27.60
C GLU A 183 5.62 -5.58 27.92
N PRO A 184 5.55 -6.90 28.22
CA PRO A 184 6.75 -7.67 28.51
C PRO A 184 7.60 -7.98 27.26
N LYS A 185 7.10 -7.69 26.05
CA LYS A 185 7.71 -8.04 24.76
C LYS A 185 8.16 -6.82 23.97
N VAL A 186 7.50 -5.69 24.20
CA VAL A 186 7.65 -4.43 23.48
C VAL A 186 7.75 -3.35 24.52
N ASP A 187 8.79 -2.53 24.47
CA ASP A 187 8.82 -1.32 25.29
C ASP A 187 7.79 -0.32 24.74
N ILE A 188 6.58 -0.43 25.28
CA ILE A 188 5.45 0.47 25.00
C ILE A 188 5.43 1.66 25.96
N ARG A 189 6.33 1.70 26.95
CA ARG A 189 6.40 2.79 27.92
C ARG A 189 7.03 3.99 27.20
N ARG A 190 6.28 5.08 27.17
CA ARG A 190 6.63 6.29 26.43
C ARG A 190 8.06 6.75 26.78
N GLU A 191 8.87 7.04 25.76
CA GLU A 191 9.67 8.26 25.79
C GLU A 191 8.68 9.45 25.77
N TYR A 192 8.10 9.76 26.93
CA TYR A 192 7.38 11.00 27.12
C TYR A 192 8.44 12.08 27.31
N LYS A 193 8.77 12.79 26.23
CA LYS A 193 9.44 14.09 26.34
C LYS A 193 8.32 15.14 26.37
N PRO A 194 8.04 15.77 27.53
CA PRO A 194 7.16 16.93 27.54
C PRO A 194 7.78 18.01 26.66
N VAL A 195 6.94 18.67 25.86
CA VAL A 195 7.28 19.89 25.13
C VAL A 195 7.42 21.02 26.13
#